data_AF-A0A3N5TXZ9-F1
#
_entry.id   AF-A0A3N5TXZ9-F1
#
_cell.length_a   1.000
_cell.length_b   1.000
_cell.length_c   1.000
_cell.angle_alpha   90.00
_cell.angle_beta   90.00
_cell.angle_gamma   90.00
#
_symmetry.space_group_name_H-M   'P 1'
#
loop_
_entity.id
_entity.type
_entity.pdbx_description
1 polymer ?
#
loop_
_entity_poly.entity_id
_entity_poly.type
_entity_poly.pdbx_seq_one_letter_code
_entity_poly.pdbx_strand_id
1 'polypeptide(L)'
;MPCGRLIRVNIKRISRYIFMGLCAALLVFSGMIFVSCSSRFSYFMAAAGSQKARLSELFSLLDKYSAQGKARERFVINRQIIEILDSSERVDAKIQFLTSITDAFPDDMFNAYYLAVVAQTYQQTGASRFAAYYYDRILKNYPDLDFRGEYVHELCLRQIANLATRPEERANACLEMLQRFDDESSRPELLFRLAREYEQMSDWEKARKTYEEFVMLKKTVIPGFPDAWEQVQDKLAMFTNKPDWVVGDLNVLVRKIRTAIGEKDVETLQALRAKGYFFTITWEQNKSDMANFFSVISVADYLGVFLANSDVKVAPELDADSNAREAFLRTERWEFRIHSTWYFYFRRVDFGPDPDINGGWEWAGIYFGEKL
;
A
#
# COMPACT_ATOMS: atom_id res chain seq x y z
N MET A 1 21.91 34.00 -97.79
CA MET A 1 22.39 35.04 -96.84
C MET A 1 21.45 36.23 -96.91
N PRO A 2 21.29 37.05 -95.85
CA PRO A 2 21.08 36.72 -94.43
C PRO A 2 19.54 36.70 -94.18
N CYS A 3 18.88 37.04 -93.05
CA CYS A 3 19.26 37.26 -91.65
C CYS A 3 18.04 36.87 -90.75
N GLY A 4 18.25 36.61 -89.45
CA GLY A 4 17.17 36.35 -88.49
C GLY A 4 16.62 37.61 -87.80
N ARG A 5 15.34 37.60 -87.38
CA ARG A 5 14.74 38.63 -86.50
C ARG A 5 14.61 38.11 -85.07
N LEU A 6 15.32 38.75 -84.13
CA LEU A 6 15.16 38.54 -82.69
C LEU A 6 14.02 39.42 -82.13
N ILE A 7 13.08 38.81 -81.42
CA ILE A 7 12.00 39.52 -80.71
C ILE A 7 12.55 40.01 -79.36
N ARG A 8 12.72 41.34 -79.19
CA ARG A 8 13.02 41.93 -77.88
C ARG A 8 11.76 42.01 -77.01
N VAL A 9 11.60 41.08 -76.08
CA VAL A 9 10.59 41.17 -75.01
C VAL A 9 10.98 42.28 -74.02
N ASN A 10 10.03 43.15 -73.68
CA ASN A 10 10.30 44.33 -72.84
C ASN A 10 10.22 44.00 -71.33
N ILE A 11 11.31 43.43 -70.81
CA ILE A 11 11.47 42.90 -69.44
C ILE A 11 11.07 43.91 -68.34
N LYS A 12 11.23 45.22 -68.57
CA LYS A 12 10.95 46.26 -67.56
C LYS A 12 9.47 46.40 -67.16
N ARG A 13 8.51 46.01 -68.01
CA ARG A 13 7.08 46.05 -67.64
C ARG A 13 6.65 44.87 -66.77
N ILE A 14 7.17 43.67 -67.05
CA ILE A 14 6.82 42.43 -66.34
C ILE A 14 7.27 42.50 -64.86
N SER A 15 8.47 43.04 -64.61
CA SER A 15 9.02 43.23 -63.25
C SER A 15 8.08 44.01 -62.30
N ARG A 16 7.40 45.07 -62.78
CA ARG A 16 6.52 45.89 -61.91
C ARG A 16 5.26 45.15 -61.47
N TYR A 17 4.62 44.37 -62.36
CA TYR A 17 3.42 43.61 -62.00
C TYR A 17 3.73 42.43 -61.08
N ILE A 18 4.87 41.75 -61.26
CA ILE A 18 5.33 40.69 -60.36
C ILE A 18 5.61 41.25 -58.96
N PHE A 19 6.31 42.39 -58.85
CA PHE A 19 6.63 42.98 -57.55
C PHE A 19 5.39 43.47 -56.80
N MET A 20 4.44 44.09 -57.52
CA MET A 20 3.18 44.58 -56.92
C MET A 20 2.27 43.42 -56.48
N GLY A 21 2.24 42.31 -57.23
CA GLY A 21 1.55 41.08 -56.83
C GLY A 21 2.18 40.40 -55.61
N LEU A 22 3.51 40.38 -55.50
CA LEU A 22 4.23 39.81 -54.36
C LEU A 22 3.97 40.59 -53.07
N CYS A 23 3.93 41.92 -53.12
CA CYS A 23 3.58 42.75 -51.95
C CYS A 23 2.12 42.55 -51.51
N ALA A 24 1.18 42.42 -52.45
CA ALA A 24 -0.21 42.12 -52.13
C ALA A 24 -0.38 40.72 -51.51
N ALA A 25 0.31 39.71 -52.06
CA ALA A 25 0.31 38.35 -51.52
C ALA A 25 0.90 38.29 -50.10
N LEU A 26 2.01 38.99 -49.84
CA LEU A 26 2.63 39.08 -48.51
C LEU A 26 1.72 39.75 -47.46
N LEU A 27 0.97 40.79 -47.85
CA LEU A 27 0.00 41.42 -46.95
C LEU A 27 -1.20 40.51 -46.64
N VAL A 28 -1.71 39.76 -47.61
CA VAL A 28 -2.78 38.77 -47.40
C VAL A 28 -2.30 37.59 -46.54
N PHE A 29 -1.06 37.11 -46.76
CA PHE A 29 -0.49 36.02 -45.96
C PHE A 29 -0.17 36.47 -44.52
N SER A 30 0.31 37.70 -44.32
CA SER A 30 0.49 38.31 -43.00
C SER A 30 -0.84 38.47 -42.25
N GLY A 31 -1.93 38.76 -42.96
CA GLY A 31 -3.27 38.85 -42.37
C GLY A 31 -3.84 37.52 -41.84
N MET A 32 -3.43 36.37 -42.38
CA MET A 32 -3.93 35.06 -41.94
C MET A 32 -3.25 34.53 -40.67
N ILE A 33 -2.07 35.06 -40.30
CA ILE A 33 -1.30 34.57 -39.14
C ILE A 33 -1.88 35.10 -37.80
N PHE A 34 -2.70 36.16 -37.83
CA PHE A 34 -3.25 36.79 -36.62
C PHE A 34 -4.67 36.33 -36.20
N VAL A 35 -5.27 35.34 -36.87
CA VAL A 35 -6.65 34.89 -36.57
C VAL A 35 -6.70 33.57 -35.77
N SER A 36 -5.57 32.92 -35.47
CA SER A 36 -5.52 31.76 -34.57
C SER A 36 -5.55 32.13 -33.08
N CYS A 37 -6.40 33.08 -32.69
CA CYS A 37 -6.76 33.30 -31.29
C CYS A 37 -7.89 32.35 -30.88
N SER A 38 -7.66 31.03 -31.04
CA SER A 38 -8.49 30.02 -30.39
C SER A 38 -8.39 30.25 -28.89
N SER A 39 -9.52 30.49 -28.22
CA SER A 39 -9.51 30.80 -26.80
C SER A 39 -8.77 29.72 -26.02
N ARG A 40 -8.05 30.11 -24.94
CA ARG A 40 -7.24 29.20 -24.09
C ARG A 40 -7.98 27.91 -23.69
N PHE A 41 -9.31 27.98 -23.62
CA PHE A 41 -10.18 26.91 -23.16
C PHE A 41 -10.98 26.19 -24.27
N SER A 42 -10.74 26.49 -25.56
CA SER A 42 -11.45 25.88 -26.68
C SER A 42 -11.34 24.34 -26.71
N TYR A 43 -10.23 23.81 -26.22
CA TYR A 43 -10.02 22.36 -26.04
C TYR A 43 -11.04 21.74 -25.07
N PHE A 44 -11.22 22.35 -23.89
CA PHE A 44 -12.13 21.85 -22.85
C PHE A 44 -13.61 22.02 -23.23
N MET A 45 -13.93 23.04 -24.04
CA MET A 45 -15.28 23.26 -24.57
C MET A 45 -15.79 22.11 -25.43
N ALA A 46 -14.92 21.29 -26.02
CA ALA A 46 -15.33 20.08 -26.73
C ALA A 46 -15.88 19.00 -25.78
N ALA A 47 -15.30 18.86 -24.58
CA ALA A 47 -15.69 17.85 -23.59
C ALA A 47 -17.04 18.17 -22.92
N ALA A 48 -17.39 19.43 -22.76
CA ALA A 48 -18.53 19.85 -21.93
C ALA A 48 -19.95 19.46 -22.42
N GLY A 49 -20.10 18.79 -23.58
CA GLY A 49 -21.38 18.26 -24.04
C GLY A 49 -22.53 19.28 -24.03
N SER A 50 -23.56 19.03 -23.23
CA SER A 50 -24.71 19.93 -23.00
C SER A 50 -24.40 21.09 -22.04
N GLN A 51 -23.36 20.98 -21.21
CA GLN A 51 -22.95 21.98 -20.21
C GLN A 51 -22.05 23.10 -20.79
N LYS A 52 -21.82 23.14 -22.10
CA LYS A 52 -20.95 24.13 -22.78
C LYS A 52 -21.21 25.58 -22.38
N ALA A 53 -22.48 26.00 -22.31
CA ALA A 53 -22.83 27.37 -21.93
C ALA A 53 -22.33 27.72 -20.51
N ARG A 54 -22.60 26.84 -19.53
CA ARG A 54 -22.13 26.98 -18.15
C ARG A 54 -20.60 26.95 -18.07
N LEU A 55 -19.94 26.06 -18.82
CA LEU A 55 -18.48 26.00 -18.82
C LEU A 55 -17.86 27.28 -19.39
N SER A 56 -18.45 27.87 -20.44
CA SER A 56 -17.99 29.16 -20.99
C SER A 56 -18.11 30.32 -19.99
N GLU A 57 -19.18 30.34 -19.18
CA GLU A 57 -19.35 31.31 -18.10
C GLU A 57 -18.29 31.12 -17.01
N LEU A 58 -18.07 29.88 -16.56
CA LEU A 58 -17.05 29.54 -15.57
C LEU A 58 -15.64 29.94 -16.03
N PHE A 59 -15.27 29.70 -17.29
CA PHE A 59 -13.99 30.18 -17.83
C PHE A 59 -13.88 31.72 -17.87
N SER A 60 -14.97 32.41 -18.20
CA SER A 60 -15.01 33.88 -18.19
C SER A 60 -14.82 34.45 -16.78
N LEU A 61 -15.39 33.79 -15.77
CA LEU A 61 -15.18 34.10 -14.35
C LEU A 61 -13.76 33.75 -13.90
N LEU A 62 -13.21 32.62 -14.36
CA LEU A 62 -11.84 32.18 -14.04
C LEU A 62 -10.80 33.19 -14.53
N ASP A 63 -10.90 33.67 -15.78
CA ASP A 63 -10.00 34.70 -16.32
C ASP A 63 -10.10 36.01 -15.53
N LYS A 64 -11.33 36.45 -15.20
CA LYS A 64 -11.57 37.64 -14.38
C LYS A 64 -10.93 37.54 -12.99
N TYR A 65 -11.06 36.41 -12.30
CA TYR A 65 -10.48 36.22 -10.97
C TYR A 65 -8.97 35.92 -11.01
N SER A 66 -8.48 35.38 -12.12
CA SER A 66 -7.05 35.26 -12.42
C SER A 66 -6.38 36.63 -12.52
N ALA A 67 -6.92 37.53 -13.34
CA ALA A 67 -6.43 38.90 -13.47
C ALA A 67 -6.51 39.72 -12.15
N GLN A 68 -7.40 39.33 -11.24
CA GLN A 68 -7.55 39.97 -9.92
C GLN A 68 -6.71 39.30 -8.79
N GLY A 69 -5.92 38.27 -9.08
CA GLY A 69 -5.12 37.55 -8.07
C GLY A 69 -5.94 36.74 -7.06
N LYS A 70 -7.24 36.54 -7.30
CA LYS A 70 -8.22 36.00 -6.34
C LYS A 70 -8.22 34.48 -6.25
N ALA A 71 -7.25 33.92 -5.51
CA ALA A 71 -7.04 32.47 -5.40
C ALA A 71 -8.26 31.69 -4.87
N ARG A 72 -8.96 32.21 -3.86
CA ARG A 72 -10.13 31.54 -3.26
C ARG A 72 -11.30 31.46 -4.22
N GLU A 73 -11.58 32.55 -4.95
CA GLU A 73 -12.60 32.58 -5.98
C GLU A 73 -12.23 31.69 -7.18
N ARG A 74 -10.95 31.70 -7.61
CA ARG A 74 -10.45 30.74 -8.62
C ARG A 74 -10.71 29.29 -8.19
N PHE A 75 -10.42 28.93 -6.93
CA PHE A 75 -10.64 27.59 -6.41
C PHE A 75 -12.09 27.12 -6.48
N VAL A 76 -13.05 27.99 -6.11
CA VAL A 76 -14.49 27.70 -6.22
C VAL A 76 -14.92 27.49 -7.68
N ILE A 77 -14.39 28.29 -8.61
CA ILE A 77 -14.68 28.15 -10.05
C ILE A 77 -14.03 26.88 -10.62
N ASN A 78 -12.76 26.63 -10.30
CA ASN A 78 -12.02 25.43 -10.73
C ASN A 78 -12.71 24.15 -10.28
N ARG A 79 -13.22 24.08 -9.05
CA ARG A 79 -13.98 22.93 -8.57
C ARG A 79 -15.26 22.66 -9.39
N GLN A 80 -16.01 23.70 -9.76
CA GLN A 80 -17.17 23.52 -10.65
C GLN A 80 -16.76 23.07 -12.07
N ILE A 81 -15.60 23.53 -12.57
CA ILE A 81 -15.08 23.07 -13.87
C ILE A 81 -14.68 21.59 -13.79
N ILE A 82 -14.02 21.16 -12.71
CA ILE A 82 -13.69 19.74 -12.46
C ILE A 82 -14.96 18.88 -12.47
N GLU A 83 -16.00 19.29 -11.75
CA GLU A 83 -17.30 18.59 -11.69
C GLU A 83 -17.95 18.44 -13.08
N ILE A 84 -17.83 19.45 -13.96
CA ILE A 84 -18.29 19.35 -15.35
C ILE A 84 -17.42 18.39 -16.17
N LEU A 85 -16.09 18.45 -16.03
CA LEU A 85 -15.17 17.60 -16.78
C LEU A 85 -15.27 16.13 -16.35
N ASP A 86 -15.53 15.84 -15.07
CA ASP A 86 -15.82 14.48 -14.59
C ASP A 86 -17.07 13.90 -15.24
N SER A 87 -18.09 14.71 -15.52
CA SER A 87 -19.32 14.26 -16.22
C SER A 87 -19.14 13.98 -17.73
N SER A 88 -17.94 14.17 -18.29
CA SER A 88 -17.70 14.14 -19.74
C SER A 88 -16.99 12.90 -20.27
N GLU A 89 -16.59 11.95 -19.40
CA GLU A 89 -15.71 10.80 -19.71
C GLU A 89 -14.32 11.15 -20.29
N ARG A 90 -14.03 12.44 -20.52
CA ARG A 90 -12.75 12.96 -21.05
C ARG A 90 -11.75 13.22 -19.93
N VAL A 91 -11.24 12.13 -19.36
CA VAL A 91 -10.18 12.11 -18.34
C VAL A 91 -8.97 12.96 -18.74
N ASP A 92 -8.58 12.90 -20.02
CA ASP A 92 -7.49 13.68 -20.59
C ASP A 92 -7.72 15.20 -20.48
N ALA A 93 -8.96 15.65 -20.71
CA ALA A 93 -9.33 17.06 -20.61
C ALA A 93 -9.29 17.57 -19.15
N LYS A 94 -9.70 16.73 -18.17
CA LYS A 94 -9.58 17.04 -16.74
C LYS A 94 -8.11 17.17 -16.31
N ILE A 95 -7.26 16.20 -16.68
CA ILE A 95 -5.84 16.21 -16.33
C ILE A 95 -5.17 17.45 -16.93
N GLN A 96 -5.35 17.70 -18.24
CA GLN A 96 -4.74 18.84 -18.93
C GLN A 96 -5.24 20.19 -18.39
N PHE A 97 -6.52 20.29 -17.99
CA PHE A 97 -7.05 21.50 -17.35
C PHE A 97 -6.31 21.78 -16.03
N LEU A 98 -6.23 20.78 -15.15
CA LEU A 98 -5.63 20.91 -13.83
C LEU A 98 -4.13 21.22 -13.90
N THR A 99 -3.36 20.52 -14.74
CA THR A 99 -1.92 20.82 -14.90
C THR A 99 -1.72 22.22 -15.50
N SER A 100 -2.55 22.64 -16.46
CA SER A 100 -2.46 23.99 -17.04
C SER A 100 -2.79 25.13 -16.06
N ILE A 101 -3.47 24.84 -14.95
CA ILE A 101 -3.66 25.78 -13.83
C ILE A 101 -2.43 25.81 -12.94
N THR A 102 -1.92 24.65 -12.54
CA THR A 102 -0.75 24.56 -11.64
C THR A 102 0.50 25.16 -12.28
N ASP A 103 0.64 25.04 -13.61
CA ASP A 103 1.75 25.62 -14.36
C ASP A 103 1.59 27.13 -14.57
N ALA A 104 0.35 27.65 -14.60
CA ALA A 104 0.07 29.08 -14.78
C ALA A 104 0.09 29.88 -13.46
N PHE A 105 -0.11 29.21 -12.32
CA PHE A 105 -0.08 29.81 -11.00
C PHE A 105 0.73 28.92 -10.05
N PRO A 106 2.07 28.82 -10.20
CA PRO A 106 2.89 27.87 -9.43
C PRO A 106 2.78 28.06 -7.90
N ASP A 107 2.62 29.30 -7.46
CA ASP A 107 2.51 29.69 -6.04
C ASP A 107 1.06 29.63 -5.48
N ASP A 108 0.09 29.08 -6.23
CA ASP A 108 -1.29 28.96 -5.75
C ASP A 108 -1.39 27.90 -4.63
N MET A 109 -1.85 28.32 -3.44
CA MET A 109 -2.02 27.47 -2.26
C MET A 109 -2.92 26.25 -2.48
N PHE A 110 -3.75 26.25 -3.52
CA PHE A 110 -4.63 25.12 -3.85
C PHE A 110 -3.99 24.11 -4.83
N ASN A 111 -2.73 24.30 -5.25
CA ASN A 111 -2.06 23.41 -6.20
C ASN A 111 -1.90 21.97 -5.69
N ALA A 112 -1.65 21.78 -4.38
CA ALA A 112 -1.63 20.46 -3.77
C ALA A 112 -2.94 19.69 -4.02
N TYR A 113 -4.10 20.35 -3.85
CA TYR A 113 -5.41 19.78 -4.15
C TYR A 113 -5.60 19.46 -5.63
N TYR A 114 -5.27 20.38 -6.55
CA TYR A 114 -5.43 20.14 -7.98
C TYR A 114 -4.59 18.94 -8.46
N LEU A 115 -3.35 18.82 -7.98
CA LEU A 115 -2.49 17.69 -8.30
C LEU A 115 -2.95 16.39 -7.62
N ALA A 116 -3.53 16.44 -6.41
CA ALA A 116 -4.10 15.26 -5.77
C ALA A 116 -5.29 14.71 -6.57
N VAL A 117 -6.12 15.60 -7.14
CA VAL A 117 -7.19 15.23 -8.08
C VAL A 117 -6.62 14.62 -9.37
N VAL A 118 -5.51 15.15 -9.92
CA VAL A 118 -4.81 14.53 -11.06
C VAL A 118 -4.30 13.12 -10.71
N ALA A 119 -3.64 12.95 -9.56
CA ALA A 119 -3.13 11.67 -9.09
C ALA A 119 -4.24 10.62 -8.94
N GLN A 120 -5.35 11.00 -8.28
CA GLN A 120 -6.53 10.15 -8.12
C GLN A 120 -7.15 9.77 -9.46
N THR A 121 -7.17 10.69 -10.44
CA THR A 121 -7.69 10.43 -11.79
C THR A 121 -6.82 9.41 -12.54
N TYR A 122 -5.49 9.47 -12.39
CA TYR A 122 -4.60 8.43 -12.90
C TYR A 122 -4.81 7.08 -12.19
N GLN A 123 -5.03 7.07 -10.87
CA GLN A 123 -5.30 5.85 -10.11
C GLN A 123 -6.60 5.17 -10.56
N GLN A 124 -7.67 5.93 -10.74
CA GLN A 124 -8.98 5.46 -11.22
C GLN A 124 -8.93 4.88 -12.64
N THR A 125 -7.98 5.34 -13.47
CA THR A 125 -7.75 4.81 -14.83
C THR A 125 -6.70 3.69 -14.88
N GLY A 126 -6.29 3.15 -13.73
CA GLY A 126 -5.31 2.05 -13.64
C GLY A 126 -3.86 2.47 -13.88
N ALA A 127 -3.59 3.76 -14.04
CA ALA A 127 -2.28 4.34 -14.32
C ALA A 127 -1.47 4.60 -13.03
N SER A 128 -1.39 3.59 -12.13
CA SER A 128 -0.89 3.73 -10.76
C SER A 128 0.53 4.32 -10.64
N ARG A 129 1.41 4.09 -11.62
CA ARG A 129 2.75 4.71 -11.65
C ARG A 129 2.70 6.24 -11.79
N PHE A 130 1.77 6.76 -12.60
CA PHE A 130 1.55 8.19 -12.72
C PHE A 130 0.88 8.75 -11.46
N ALA A 131 -0.07 8.03 -10.87
CA ALA A 131 -0.67 8.41 -9.59
C ALA A 131 0.39 8.58 -8.50
N ALA A 132 1.24 7.57 -8.28
CA ALA A 132 2.34 7.62 -7.32
C ALA A 132 3.32 8.79 -7.60
N TYR A 133 3.68 9.03 -8.87
CA TYR A 133 4.50 10.17 -9.27
C TYR A 133 3.88 11.52 -8.90
N TYR A 134 2.56 11.70 -9.10
CA TYR A 134 1.90 12.96 -8.72
C TYR A 134 1.77 13.10 -7.20
N TYR A 135 1.50 12.03 -6.45
CA TYR A 135 1.51 12.06 -4.98
C TYR A 135 2.89 12.44 -4.42
N ASP A 136 3.97 11.86 -4.95
CA ASP A 136 5.35 12.22 -4.59
C ASP A 136 5.70 13.67 -4.97
N ARG A 137 5.26 14.12 -6.15
CA ARG A 137 5.42 15.52 -6.60
C ARG A 137 4.73 16.51 -5.64
N ILE A 138 3.57 16.17 -5.08
CA ILE A 138 2.86 17.02 -4.12
C ILE A 138 3.72 17.22 -2.87
N LEU A 139 4.07 16.11 -2.21
CA LEU A 139 4.83 16.10 -0.94
C LEU A 139 6.14 16.90 -1.01
N LYS A 140 6.83 16.86 -2.15
CA LYS A 140 8.15 17.49 -2.35
C LYS A 140 8.11 18.97 -2.72
N ASN A 141 7.04 19.46 -3.34
CA ASN A 141 7.04 20.76 -4.02
C ASN A 141 5.94 21.72 -3.57
N TYR A 142 4.96 21.26 -2.79
CA TYR A 142 3.82 22.08 -2.38
C TYR A 142 3.65 22.04 -0.86
N PRO A 143 3.16 23.13 -0.24
CA PRO A 143 2.81 23.12 1.17
C PRO A 143 1.58 22.24 1.41
N ASP A 144 1.50 21.71 2.63
CA ASP A 144 0.33 20.93 3.04
C ASP A 144 -0.92 21.80 3.15
N LEU A 145 -2.07 21.18 2.91
CA LEU A 145 -3.37 21.84 2.83
C LEU A 145 -4.39 21.01 3.59
N ASP A 146 -4.93 21.55 4.68
CA ASP A 146 -6.19 21.07 5.26
C ASP A 146 -7.32 21.40 4.27
N PHE A 147 -7.99 20.36 3.79
CA PHE A 147 -9.24 20.49 3.08
C PHE A 147 -10.32 19.61 3.73
N ARG A 148 -11.21 20.25 4.50
CA ARG A 148 -12.36 19.63 5.20
C ARG A 148 -11.97 18.72 6.37
N GLY A 149 -10.82 18.95 7.01
CA GLY A 149 -10.32 18.13 8.11
C GLY A 149 -9.45 16.95 7.65
N GLU A 150 -9.13 16.87 6.36
CA GLU A 150 -8.15 15.94 5.80
C GLU A 150 -6.96 16.73 5.25
N TYR A 151 -5.74 16.34 5.63
CA TYR A 151 -4.51 16.92 5.09
C TYR A 151 -4.15 16.28 3.75
N VAL A 152 -3.89 17.10 2.73
CA VAL A 152 -3.52 16.59 1.40
C VAL A 152 -2.24 15.74 1.47
N HIS A 153 -1.26 16.08 2.32
CA HIS A 153 -0.05 15.25 2.46
C HIS A 153 -0.35 13.89 3.08
N GLU A 154 -1.19 13.81 4.11
CA GLU A 154 -1.60 12.53 4.72
C GLU A 154 -2.28 11.62 3.68
N LEU A 155 -3.17 12.18 2.86
CA LEU A 155 -3.77 11.47 1.72
C LEU A 155 -2.70 10.98 0.73
N CYS A 156 -1.74 11.83 0.35
CA CYS A 156 -0.67 11.45 -0.56
C CYS A 156 0.19 10.31 0.00
N LEU A 157 0.57 10.37 1.27
CA LEU A 157 1.36 9.35 1.96
C LEU A 157 0.60 8.02 2.04
N ARG A 158 -0.68 8.06 2.40
CA ARG A 158 -1.56 6.87 2.44
C ARG A 158 -1.67 6.22 1.07
N GLN A 159 -1.68 6.98 -0.03
CA GLN A 159 -1.67 6.41 -1.38
C GLN A 159 -0.28 5.87 -1.77
N ILE A 160 0.82 6.57 -1.47
CA ILE A 160 2.19 6.08 -1.74
C ILE A 160 2.45 4.76 -1.02
N ALA A 161 2.06 4.65 0.27
CA ALA A 161 2.20 3.42 1.06
C ALA A 161 1.45 2.20 0.47
N ASN A 162 0.48 2.40 -0.43
CA ASN A 162 -0.25 1.34 -1.11
C ASN A 162 0.12 1.16 -2.59
N LEU A 163 0.58 2.22 -3.28
CA LEU A 163 0.84 2.22 -4.72
C LEU A 163 2.31 2.11 -5.11
N ALA A 164 3.24 2.50 -4.23
CA ALA A 164 4.67 2.49 -4.54
C ALA A 164 5.21 1.07 -4.65
N THR A 165 6.00 0.80 -5.69
CA THR A 165 6.58 -0.54 -5.92
C THR A 165 7.75 -0.83 -5.01
N ARG A 166 8.45 0.20 -4.53
CA ARG A 166 9.67 0.09 -3.72
C ARG A 166 9.35 0.02 -2.22
N PRO A 167 9.87 -0.98 -1.47
CA PRO A 167 9.72 -1.02 -0.01
C PRO A 167 10.22 0.24 0.68
N GLU A 168 11.29 0.87 0.18
CA GLU A 168 11.84 2.10 0.76
C GLU A 168 10.84 3.27 0.69
N GLU A 169 10.11 3.39 -0.41
CA GLU A 169 9.09 4.44 -0.61
C GLU A 169 7.88 4.21 0.29
N ARG A 170 7.43 2.95 0.43
CA ARG A 170 6.32 2.58 1.32
C ARG A 170 6.67 2.77 2.80
N ALA A 171 7.87 2.34 3.21
CA ALA A 171 8.37 2.53 4.58
C ALA A 171 8.48 4.01 4.93
N ASN A 172 9.07 4.84 4.06
CA ASN A 172 9.18 6.27 4.29
C ASN A 172 7.79 6.92 4.42
N ALA A 173 6.81 6.52 3.60
CA ALA A 173 5.45 7.03 3.71
C ALA A 173 4.77 6.65 5.04
N CYS A 174 4.92 5.40 5.50
CA CYS A 174 4.42 4.98 6.81
C CYS A 174 5.10 5.70 7.98
N LEU A 175 6.42 5.88 7.92
CA LEU A 175 7.19 6.60 8.93
C LEU A 175 6.82 8.08 8.99
N GLU A 176 6.66 8.74 7.84
CA GLU A 176 6.25 10.14 7.78
C GLU A 176 4.82 10.34 8.30
N MET A 177 3.90 9.39 8.03
CA MET A 177 2.57 9.39 8.65
C MET A 177 2.66 9.32 10.18
N LEU A 178 3.39 8.34 10.73
CA LEU A 178 3.59 8.17 12.18
C LEU A 178 4.25 9.38 12.88
N GLN A 179 4.99 10.21 12.15
CA GLN A 179 5.70 11.38 12.69
C GLN A 179 4.90 12.69 12.59
N ARG A 180 4.06 12.84 11.55
CA ARG A 180 3.33 14.09 11.26
C ARG A 180 1.85 14.05 11.59
N PHE A 181 1.24 12.87 11.51
CA PHE A 181 -0.21 12.67 11.57
C PHE A 181 -0.51 11.63 12.65
N ASP A 182 -0.55 12.08 13.90
CA ASP A 182 -0.75 11.22 15.08
C ASP A 182 -2.22 10.81 15.24
N ASP A 183 -2.67 9.95 14.34
CA ASP A 183 -3.95 9.25 14.43
C ASP A 183 -3.76 7.93 15.20
N GLU A 184 -4.15 7.94 16.47
CA GLU A 184 -4.12 6.76 17.35
C GLU A 184 -4.84 5.54 16.75
N SER A 185 -5.84 5.74 15.88
CA SER A 185 -6.63 4.64 15.31
C SER A 185 -5.91 3.89 14.19
N SER A 186 -5.08 4.57 13.39
CA SER A 186 -4.26 3.94 12.34
C SER A 186 -2.83 3.59 12.79
N ARG A 187 -2.35 4.11 13.92
CA ARG A 187 -1.01 3.81 14.48
C ARG A 187 -0.65 2.32 14.51
N PRO A 188 -1.52 1.38 14.96
CA PRO A 188 -1.18 -0.05 14.96
C PRO A 188 -0.96 -0.61 13.55
N GLU A 189 -1.78 -0.21 12.57
CA GLU A 189 -1.64 -0.63 11.18
C GLU A 189 -0.37 -0.06 10.53
N LEU A 190 -0.08 1.22 10.80
CA LEU A 190 1.11 1.89 10.27
C LEU A 190 2.41 1.27 10.79
N LEU A 191 2.49 0.96 12.09
CA LEU A 191 3.67 0.27 12.67
C LEU A 191 3.84 -1.14 12.10
N PHE A 192 2.76 -1.93 12.03
CA PHE A 192 2.80 -3.28 11.46
C PHE A 192 3.24 -3.27 9.99
N ARG A 193 2.71 -2.36 9.18
CA ARG A 193 3.13 -2.17 7.79
C ARG A 193 4.59 -1.74 7.69
N LEU A 194 5.01 -0.73 8.45
CA LEU A 194 6.38 -0.21 8.45
C LEU A 194 7.41 -1.30 8.77
N ALA A 195 7.16 -2.11 9.81
CA ALA A 195 8.03 -3.21 10.18
C ALA A 195 8.18 -4.25 9.06
N ARG A 196 7.08 -4.58 8.38
CA ARG A 196 7.10 -5.51 7.22
C ARG A 196 7.77 -4.94 5.97
N GLU A 197 7.79 -3.63 5.79
CA GLU A 197 8.60 -3.01 4.74
C GLU A 197 10.10 -3.07 5.08
N TYR A 198 10.47 -2.91 6.36
CA TYR A 198 11.85 -3.16 6.80
C TYR A 198 12.28 -4.63 6.60
N GLU A 199 11.39 -5.61 6.79
CA GLU A 199 11.68 -7.02 6.44
C GLU A 199 11.96 -7.21 4.94
N GLN A 200 11.18 -6.58 4.05
CA GLN A 200 11.41 -6.64 2.61
C GLN A 200 12.75 -6.01 2.19
N MET A 201 13.27 -5.07 2.99
CA MET A 201 14.61 -4.49 2.85
C MET A 201 15.70 -5.30 3.56
N SER A 202 15.37 -6.40 4.25
CA SER A 202 16.25 -7.13 5.17
C SER A 202 16.85 -6.25 6.29
N ASP A 203 16.20 -5.15 6.64
CA ASP A 203 16.59 -4.26 7.74
C ASP A 203 15.99 -4.77 9.06
N TRP A 204 16.50 -5.93 9.47
CA TRP A 204 15.95 -6.70 10.60
C TRP A 204 16.02 -5.95 11.93
N GLU A 205 16.99 -5.05 12.11
CA GLU A 205 17.11 -4.23 13.33
C GLU A 205 15.96 -3.22 13.44
N LYS A 206 15.64 -2.51 12.35
CA LYS A 206 14.49 -1.60 12.33
C LYS A 206 13.17 -2.35 12.40
N ALA A 207 13.03 -3.46 11.65
CA ALA A 207 11.85 -4.32 11.71
C ALA A 207 11.56 -4.75 13.16
N ARG A 208 12.57 -5.27 13.87
CA ARG A 208 12.48 -5.64 15.29
C ARG A 208 12.01 -4.46 16.16
N LYS A 209 12.66 -3.29 16.07
CA LYS A 209 12.32 -2.12 16.90
C LYS A 209 10.89 -1.63 16.66
N THR A 210 10.44 -1.57 15.41
CA THR A 210 9.06 -1.19 15.06
C THR A 210 8.04 -2.23 15.52
N TYR A 211 8.40 -3.51 15.51
CA TYR A 211 7.58 -4.56 16.10
C TYR A 211 7.50 -4.50 17.63
N GLU A 212 8.61 -4.19 18.31
CA GLU A 212 8.63 -3.95 19.76
C GLU A 212 7.68 -2.80 20.13
N GLU A 213 7.65 -1.71 19.35
CA GLU A 213 6.68 -0.62 19.52
C GLU A 213 5.23 -1.09 19.25
N PHE A 214 4.99 -1.86 18.18
CA PHE A 214 3.67 -2.37 17.84
C PHE A 214 3.05 -3.25 18.95
N VAL A 215 3.83 -4.15 19.58
CA VAL A 215 3.32 -5.03 20.65
C VAL A 215 3.17 -4.33 22.00
N MET A 216 3.79 -3.15 22.19
CA MET A 216 3.51 -2.29 23.35
C MET A 216 2.13 -1.63 23.28
N LEU A 217 1.53 -1.54 22.08
CA LEU A 217 0.15 -1.10 21.93
C LEU A 217 -0.85 -2.19 22.36
N LYS A 218 -2.08 -1.79 22.65
CA LYS A 218 -3.18 -2.73 22.91
C LYS A 218 -3.37 -3.65 21.70
N LYS A 219 -3.51 -4.96 21.94
CA LYS A 219 -3.85 -5.97 20.91
C LYS A 219 -5.01 -5.47 20.04
N THR A 220 -4.72 -5.32 18.74
CA THR A 220 -5.63 -4.76 17.73
C THR A 220 -5.63 -5.66 16.50
N VAL A 221 -6.81 -5.88 15.93
CA VAL A 221 -7.00 -6.65 14.68
C VAL A 221 -6.62 -5.75 13.51
N ILE A 222 -5.63 -6.14 12.72
CA ILE A 222 -5.22 -5.37 11.53
C ILE A 222 -6.04 -5.87 10.32
N PRO A 223 -6.64 -4.97 9.51
CA PRO A 223 -7.36 -5.37 8.30
C PRO A 223 -6.50 -6.23 7.36
N GLY A 224 -7.00 -7.42 7.01
CA GLY A 224 -6.28 -8.41 6.20
C GLY A 224 -5.21 -9.23 6.93
N PHE A 225 -4.89 -8.90 8.18
CA PHE A 225 -3.92 -9.61 9.03
C PHE A 225 -4.51 -9.78 10.45
N PRO A 226 -5.53 -10.63 10.62
CA PRO A 226 -6.28 -10.72 11.87
C PRO A 226 -5.46 -11.27 13.05
N ASP A 227 -4.39 -11.99 12.75
CA ASP A 227 -3.41 -12.61 13.65
C ASP A 227 -2.05 -11.85 13.65
N ALA A 228 -2.03 -10.59 13.18
CA ALA A 228 -0.83 -9.76 13.13
C ALA A 228 -0.08 -9.67 14.47
N TRP A 229 -0.80 -9.56 15.58
CA TRP A 229 -0.19 -9.42 16.91
C TRP A 229 0.53 -10.70 17.34
N GLU A 230 -0.09 -11.86 17.10
CA GLU A 230 0.48 -13.19 17.32
C GLU A 230 1.73 -13.43 16.46
N GLN A 231 1.65 -13.15 15.15
CA GLN A 231 2.77 -13.26 14.22
C GLN A 231 3.98 -12.42 14.65
N VAL A 232 3.72 -11.22 15.20
CA VAL A 232 4.78 -10.35 15.69
C VAL A 232 5.38 -10.85 17.01
N GLN A 233 4.57 -11.34 17.95
CA GLN A 233 5.10 -11.96 19.18
C GLN A 233 6.01 -13.16 18.88
N ASP A 234 5.60 -14.03 17.96
CA ASP A 234 6.43 -15.12 17.44
C ASP A 234 7.80 -14.63 16.96
N LYS A 235 7.78 -13.64 16.06
CA LYS A 235 8.99 -13.10 15.45
C LYS A 235 9.90 -12.39 16.47
N LEU A 236 9.34 -11.66 17.45
CA LEU A 236 10.11 -11.01 18.51
C LEU A 236 10.79 -12.00 19.47
N ALA A 237 10.17 -13.15 19.73
CA ALA A 237 10.80 -14.20 20.52
C ALA A 237 11.99 -14.84 19.79
N MET A 238 11.88 -15.05 18.47
CA MET A 238 12.99 -15.50 17.61
C MET A 238 14.11 -14.45 17.48
N PHE A 239 13.78 -13.15 17.55
CA PHE A 239 14.78 -12.08 17.63
C PHE A 239 15.53 -12.03 18.97
N THR A 240 14.93 -12.52 20.05
CA THR A 240 15.47 -12.38 21.41
C THR A 240 16.25 -13.62 21.85
N ASN A 241 15.79 -14.81 21.47
CA ASN A 241 16.42 -16.08 21.78
C ASN A 241 16.93 -16.73 20.50
N LYS A 242 18.16 -17.24 20.48
CA LYS A 242 18.58 -18.14 19.38
C LYS A 242 17.66 -19.37 19.41
N PRO A 243 16.90 -19.70 18.34
CA PRO A 243 15.86 -20.73 18.44
C PRO A 243 16.42 -22.16 18.52
N ASP A 244 16.72 -22.60 19.74
CA ASP A 244 17.22 -23.95 20.08
C ASP A 244 16.13 -25.03 20.08
N TRP A 245 14.86 -24.61 20.20
CA TRP A 245 13.68 -25.46 20.06
C TRP A 245 13.37 -25.87 18.61
N VAL A 246 13.95 -25.18 17.61
CA VAL A 246 13.70 -25.44 16.18
C VAL A 246 14.54 -26.63 15.71
N VAL A 247 13.88 -27.59 15.07
CA VAL A 247 14.48 -28.86 14.64
C VAL A 247 14.36 -29.00 13.12
N GLY A 248 15.48 -29.21 12.43
CA GLY A 248 15.50 -29.25 10.95
C GLY A 248 14.62 -30.33 10.28
N ASP A 249 14.29 -31.41 10.99
CA ASP A 249 13.45 -32.51 10.48
C ASP A 249 12.26 -32.80 11.42
N LEU A 250 11.05 -32.86 10.84
CA LEU A 250 9.81 -33.10 11.56
C LEU A 250 9.79 -34.47 12.24
N ASN A 251 10.35 -35.51 11.62
CA ASN A 251 10.37 -36.84 12.21
C ASN A 251 11.29 -36.89 13.44
N VAL A 252 12.40 -36.14 13.45
CA VAL A 252 13.26 -35.96 14.63
C VAL A 252 12.47 -35.28 15.75
N LEU A 253 11.76 -34.18 15.48
CA LEU A 253 10.94 -33.47 16.46
C LEU A 253 9.85 -34.37 17.07
N VAL A 254 9.07 -35.03 16.20
CA VAL A 254 8.00 -35.97 16.59
C VAL A 254 8.55 -37.15 17.40
N ARG A 255 9.73 -37.70 17.06
CA ARG A 255 10.37 -38.75 17.87
C ARG A 255 10.75 -38.24 19.25
N LYS A 256 11.39 -37.07 19.36
CA LYS A 256 11.76 -36.48 20.67
C LYS A 256 10.52 -36.27 21.56
N ILE A 257 9.43 -35.74 21.00
CA ILE A 257 8.17 -35.54 21.74
C ILE A 257 7.54 -36.87 22.17
N ARG A 258 7.52 -37.89 21.31
CA ARG A 258 7.05 -39.24 21.67
C ARG A 258 7.84 -39.84 22.82
N THR A 259 9.17 -39.74 22.77
CA THR A 259 10.07 -40.19 23.85
C THR A 259 9.76 -39.45 25.15
N ALA A 260 9.73 -38.12 25.12
CA ALA A 260 9.50 -37.29 26.31
C ALA A 260 8.10 -37.50 26.93
N ILE A 261 7.05 -37.72 26.13
CA ILE A 261 5.73 -38.13 26.64
C ILE A 261 5.80 -39.50 27.32
N GLY A 262 6.43 -40.50 26.68
CA GLY A 262 6.53 -41.86 27.22
C GLY A 262 7.37 -41.98 28.49
N GLU A 263 8.43 -41.17 28.60
CA GLU A 263 9.31 -41.10 29.77
C GLU A 263 8.80 -40.11 30.85
N LYS A 264 7.71 -39.39 30.56
CA LYS A 264 7.17 -38.26 31.34
C LYS A 264 8.19 -37.14 31.60
N ASP A 265 9.11 -36.93 30.67
CA ASP A 265 10.10 -35.87 30.69
C ASP A 265 9.48 -34.52 30.30
N VAL A 266 9.08 -33.77 31.33
CA VAL A 266 8.53 -32.42 31.22
C VAL A 266 9.59 -31.41 30.77
N GLU A 267 10.86 -31.61 31.13
CA GLU A 267 11.93 -30.66 30.81
C GLU A 267 12.23 -30.66 29.32
N THR A 268 12.36 -31.84 28.71
CA THR A 268 12.51 -31.97 27.24
C THR A 268 11.30 -31.45 26.49
N LEU A 269 10.06 -31.68 26.97
CA LEU A 269 8.88 -31.09 26.33
C LEU A 269 8.87 -29.57 26.42
N GLN A 270 9.17 -29.00 27.58
CA GLN A 270 9.28 -27.54 27.74
C GLN A 270 10.41 -26.97 26.87
N ALA A 271 11.54 -27.68 26.70
CA ALA A 271 12.63 -27.27 25.84
C ALA A 271 12.23 -27.24 24.35
N LEU A 272 11.46 -28.23 23.88
CA LEU A 272 10.98 -28.32 22.49
C LEU A 272 9.78 -27.41 22.17
N ARG A 273 9.12 -26.86 23.20
CA ARG A 273 8.01 -25.90 23.09
C ARG A 273 8.52 -24.59 22.45
N ALA A 274 7.81 -24.08 21.45
CA ALA A 274 8.09 -22.75 20.92
C ALA A 274 8.06 -21.69 22.04
N LYS A 275 9.00 -20.74 21.98
CA LYS A 275 9.18 -19.70 23.03
C LYS A 275 8.52 -18.36 22.69
N GLY A 276 7.97 -18.25 21.47
CA GLY A 276 7.10 -17.15 21.06
C GLY A 276 5.65 -17.41 21.43
N TYR A 277 4.77 -17.40 20.43
CA TYR A 277 3.35 -17.64 20.61
C TYR A 277 3.05 -19.15 20.59
N PHE A 278 3.25 -19.80 21.73
CA PHE A 278 2.75 -21.17 21.94
C PHE A 278 1.29 -21.12 22.42
N PHE A 279 0.36 -21.62 21.61
CA PHE A 279 -1.08 -21.57 21.91
C PHE A 279 -1.64 -22.90 22.41
N THR A 280 -2.69 -22.84 23.24
CA THR A 280 -3.55 -24.01 23.49
C THR A 280 -5.03 -23.62 23.40
N ILE A 281 -5.78 -24.19 22.44
CA ILE A 281 -7.17 -23.79 22.09
C ILE A 281 -8.02 -25.00 21.68
N THR A 282 -9.35 -24.90 21.69
CA THR A 282 -10.21 -25.90 21.01
C THR A 282 -10.29 -25.63 19.50
N TRP A 283 -10.63 -26.64 18.70
CA TRP A 283 -10.81 -26.47 17.24
C TRP A 283 -11.86 -25.43 16.83
N GLU A 284 -12.88 -25.23 17.67
CA GLU A 284 -13.98 -24.28 17.46
C GLU A 284 -13.62 -22.83 17.86
N GLN A 285 -12.53 -22.64 18.61
CA GLN A 285 -12.07 -21.32 19.06
C GLN A 285 -11.22 -20.65 17.98
N ASN A 286 -11.60 -19.42 17.63
CA ASN A 286 -10.80 -18.60 16.73
C ASN A 286 -9.56 -18.07 17.47
N LYS A 287 -8.39 -18.03 16.80
CA LYS A 287 -7.12 -17.57 17.42
C LYS A 287 -7.20 -16.12 17.93
N SER A 288 -8.09 -15.31 17.35
CA SER A 288 -8.40 -13.94 17.79
C SER A 288 -8.97 -13.88 19.21
N ASP A 289 -9.77 -14.87 19.61
CA ASP A 289 -10.72 -14.79 20.74
C ASP A 289 -10.06 -15.14 22.10
N MET A 290 -8.73 -15.20 22.10
CA MET A 290 -7.82 -15.53 23.21
C MET A 290 -7.81 -14.54 24.39
N ALA A 291 -8.81 -13.67 24.50
CA ALA A 291 -8.99 -12.76 25.64
C ALA A 291 -9.48 -13.48 26.92
N ASN A 292 -9.89 -14.74 26.82
CA ASN A 292 -10.33 -15.52 27.98
C ASN A 292 -9.14 -16.11 28.75
N PHE A 293 -8.98 -15.63 29.98
CA PHE A 293 -7.92 -15.89 30.98
C PHE A 293 -7.48 -17.35 31.21
N PHE A 294 -8.20 -18.34 30.68
CA PHE A 294 -7.92 -19.78 30.89
C PHE A 294 -7.06 -20.43 29.79
N SER A 295 -7.01 -19.93 28.56
CA SER A 295 -6.49 -20.72 27.41
C SER A 295 -4.98 -20.68 27.17
N VAL A 296 -4.32 -19.53 27.33
CA VAL A 296 -2.91 -19.39 26.85
C VAL A 296 -1.88 -19.77 27.91
N ILE A 297 -2.03 -19.25 29.13
CA ILE A 297 -1.01 -19.35 30.19
C ILE A 297 -1.18 -20.61 31.03
N SER A 298 -2.39 -21.18 31.15
CA SER A 298 -2.62 -22.30 32.07
C SER A 298 -2.05 -23.63 31.56
N VAL A 299 -2.47 -24.13 30.40
CA VAL A 299 -2.14 -25.52 30.02
C VAL A 299 -0.69 -25.70 29.60
N ALA A 300 -0.09 -24.71 28.94
CA ALA A 300 1.31 -24.77 28.52
C ALA A 300 2.28 -24.81 29.72
N ASP A 301 1.95 -24.12 30.82
CA ASP A 301 2.79 -24.07 32.02
C ASP A 301 2.46 -25.19 33.02
N TYR A 302 1.20 -25.65 33.09
CA TYR A 302 0.79 -26.84 33.84
C TYR A 302 0.94 -28.17 33.06
N LEU A 303 1.57 -28.17 31.88
CA LEU A 303 1.77 -29.36 31.03
C LEU A 303 2.33 -30.56 31.81
N GLY A 304 3.30 -30.31 32.71
CA GLY A 304 3.89 -31.35 33.56
C GLY A 304 2.90 -31.98 34.55
N VAL A 305 1.94 -31.21 35.06
CA VAL A 305 0.87 -31.72 35.95
C VAL A 305 -0.06 -32.64 35.16
N PHE A 306 -0.43 -32.27 33.93
CA PHE A 306 -1.27 -33.11 33.09
C PHE A 306 -0.53 -34.40 32.68
N LEU A 307 0.73 -34.31 32.23
CA LEU A 307 1.52 -35.47 31.83
C LEU A 307 1.79 -36.44 33.00
N ALA A 308 2.09 -35.91 34.19
CA ALA A 308 2.32 -36.71 35.38
C ALA A 308 1.10 -37.58 35.72
N ASN A 309 -0.11 -37.03 35.65
CA ASN A 309 -1.35 -37.71 36.01
C ASN A 309 -1.95 -38.58 34.88
N SER A 310 -1.55 -38.37 33.63
CA SER A 310 -2.14 -39.05 32.45
C SER A 310 -1.44 -40.36 32.06
N ASP A 311 -2.17 -41.26 31.39
CA ASP A 311 -1.63 -42.40 30.62
C ASP A 311 -1.65 -42.05 29.12
N VAL A 312 -0.87 -41.04 28.73
CA VAL A 312 -0.98 -40.44 27.39
C VAL A 312 -0.62 -41.44 26.30
N LYS A 313 -1.58 -41.70 25.40
CA LYS A 313 -1.35 -42.53 24.21
C LYS A 313 -1.11 -41.64 23.01
N VAL A 314 0.05 -41.79 22.36
CA VAL A 314 0.42 -41.04 21.17
C VAL A 314 0.14 -41.85 19.90
N ALA A 315 -0.41 -41.22 18.86
CA ALA A 315 -0.66 -41.88 17.58
C ALA A 315 0.66 -42.30 16.89
N PRO A 316 0.71 -43.47 16.21
CA PRO A 316 1.92 -43.98 15.56
C PRO A 316 2.32 -43.16 14.32
N GLU A 317 1.35 -42.55 13.66
CA GLU A 317 1.50 -41.73 12.46
C GLU A 317 1.06 -40.28 12.76
N LEU A 318 1.36 -39.37 11.83
CA LEU A 318 0.82 -38.02 11.84
C LEU A 318 -0.63 -38.02 11.32
N ASP A 319 -1.39 -37.00 11.70
CA ASP A 319 -2.75 -36.78 11.21
C ASP A 319 -2.77 -36.59 9.69
N ALA A 320 -3.84 -37.07 9.02
CA ALA A 320 -3.92 -37.10 7.56
C ALA A 320 -3.87 -35.73 6.88
N ASP A 321 -4.28 -34.66 7.58
CA ASP A 321 -4.23 -33.28 7.04
C ASP A 321 -2.86 -32.60 7.22
N SER A 322 -1.88 -33.33 7.77
CA SER A 322 -0.49 -32.88 7.81
C SER A 322 0.06 -32.71 6.40
N ASN A 323 0.76 -31.62 6.16
CA ASN A 323 1.25 -31.20 4.85
C ASN A 323 2.70 -30.69 4.93
N ALA A 324 3.20 -30.10 3.84
CA ALA A 324 4.59 -29.65 3.76
C ALA A 324 4.95 -28.49 4.70
N ARG A 325 3.98 -27.75 5.25
CA ARG A 325 4.17 -26.57 6.11
C ARG A 325 3.68 -26.75 7.54
N GLU A 326 2.66 -27.59 7.75
CA GLU A 326 2.01 -27.81 9.04
C GLU A 326 1.77 -29.30 9.26
N ALA A 327 1.86 -29.76 10.50
CA ALA A 327 1.59 -31.15 10.84
C ALA A 327 0.93 -31.27 12.21
N PHE A 328 0.16 -32.35 12.41
CA PHE A 328 -0.56 -32.60 13.64
C PHE A 328 -0.26 -34.00 14.15
N LEU A 329 0.05 -34.14 15.44
CA LEU A 329 0.21 -35.43 16.12
C LEU A 329 -0.92 -35.61 17.13
N ARG A 330 -1.81 -36.56 16.85
CA ARG A 330 -2.93 -36.90 17.74
C ARG A 330 -2.41 -37.63 18.99
N THR A 331 -2.90 -37.21 20.15
CA THR A 331 -2.60 -37.77 21.47
C THR A 331 -3.91 -37.92 22.26
N GLU A 332 -4.04 -39.02 23.01
CA GLU A 332 -5.27 -39.40 23.73
C GLU A 332 -4.97 -39.62 25.21
N ARG A 333 -6.04 -39.75 26.02
CA ARG A 333 -5.99 -40.10 27.45
C ARG A 333 -5.29 -39.06 28.34
N TRP A 334 -5.38 -37.79 27.95
CA TRP A 334 -5.05 -36.70 28.87
C TRP A 334 -6.09 -36.59 29.98
N GLU A 335 -5.65 -36.57 31.23
CA GLU A 335 -6.44 -36.25 32.41
C GLU A 335 -6.71 -34.74 32.48
N PHE A 336 -7.54 -34.28 31.54
CA PHE A 336 -7.94 -32.90 31.39
C PHE A 336 -9.46 -32.79 31.22
N ARG A 337 -10.08 -31.93 32.04
CA ARG A 337 -11.54 -31.88 32.24
C ARG A 337 -12.35 -31.55 30.98
N ILE A 338 -11.76 -30.88 30.00
CA ILE A 338 -12.48 -30.39 28.81
C ILE A 338 -12.42 -31.41 27.68
N HIS A 339 -11.22 -31.84 27.29
CA HIS A 339 -10.99 -32.84 26.25
C HIS A 339 -9.79 -33.72 26.60
N SER A 340 -9.94 -35.03 26.46
CA SER A 340 -8.87 -36.03 26.65
C SER A 340 -8.09 -36.35 25.37
N THR A 341 -8.57 -35.90 24.20
CA THR A 341 -7.83 -35.90 22.92
C THR A 341 -7.24 -34.53 22.66
N TRP A 342 -5.92 -34.48 22.45
CA TRP A 342 -5.16 -33.27 22.11
C TRP A 342 -4.37 -33.53 20.83
N TYR A 343 -4.25 -32.52 19.96
CA TYR A 343 -3.43 -32.56 18.74
C TYR A 343 -2.27 -31.59 18.91
N PHE A 344 -1.05 -32.12 18.95
CA PHE A 344 0.17 -31.31 19.00
C PHE A 344 0.42 -30.76 17.60
N TYR A 345 0.48 -29.43 17.47
CA TYR A 345 0.59 -28.72 16.21
C TYR A 345 2.03 -28.28 15.95
N PHE A 346 2.54 -28.66 14.78
CA PHE A 346 3.86 -28.29 14.27
C PHE A 346 3.71 -27.42 13.05
N ARG A 347 4.60 -26.43 12.92
CA ARG A 347 4.71 -25.62 11.70
C ARG A 347 6.17 -25.47 11.29
N ARG A 348 6.40 -25.17 10.01
CA ARG A 348 7.69 -24.68 9.53
C ARG A 348 7.96 -23.26 10.01
N VAL A 349 9.22 -23.00 10.33
CA VAL A 349 9.75 -21.68 10.66
C VAL A 349 10.21 -20.94 9.40
N ASP A 350 9.86 -19.65 9.31
CA ASP A 350 10.31 -18.71 8.29
C ASP A 350 10.73 -17.39 8.96
N PHE A 351 12.03 -17.29 9.24
CA PHE A 351 12.69 -16.23 10.00
C PHE A 351 13.92 -15.72 9.24
N GLY A 352 13.69 -14.79 8.31
CA GLY A 352 14.74 -14.16 7.49
C GLY A 352 16.02 -13.65 8.20
N PRO A 353 16.00 -13.18 9.47
CA PRO A 353 17.21 -12.74 10.16
C PRO A 353 18.24 -13.85 10.46
N ASP A 354 17.82 -15.12 10.58
CA ASP A 354 18.70 -16.28 10.75
C ASP A 354 18.37 -17.37 9.71
N PRO A 355 19.08 -17.40 8.56
CA PRO A 355 18.86 -18.40 7.53
C PRO A 355 19.08 -19.85 7.97
N ASP A 356 19.85 -20.12 9.03
CA ASP A 356 20.23 -21.48 9.43
C ASP A 356 19.05 -22.25 10.06
N ILE A 357 18.04 -21.55 10.59
CA ILE A 357 16.82 -22.15 11.15
C ILE A 357 15.65 -22.22 10.14
N ASN A 358 15.79 -21.60 8.96
CA ASN A 358 14.70 -21.48 7.99
C ASN A 358 14.30 -22.82 7.39
N GLY A 359 13.00 -23.05 7.32
CA GLY A 359 12.41 -24.30 6.85
C GLY A 359 12.50 -25.46 7.84
N GLY A 360 13.12 -25.26 9.02
CA GLY A 360 13.02 -26.16 10.16
C GLY A 360 11.61 -26.16 10.78
N TRP A 361 11.40 -27.02 11.77
CA TRP A 361 10.11 -27.27 12.40
C TRP A 361 10.13 -26.94 13.89
N GLU A 362 9.02 -26.40 14.39
CA GLU A 362 8.80 -26.17 15.82
C GLU A 362 7.46 -26.74 16.29
N TRP A 363 7.36 -27.01 17.59
CA TRP A 363 6.10 -27.31 18.25
C TRP A 363 5.43 -26.00 18.70
N ALA A 364 4.45 -25.53 17.92
CA ALA A 364 3.87 -24.20 18.04
C ALA A 364 2.54 -24.16 18.82
N GLY A 365 1.93 -25.30 19.13
CA GLY A 365 0.73 -25.30 19.97
C GLY A 365 0.06 -26.65 20.19
N ILE A 366 -1.11 -26.59 20.81
CA ILE A 366 -2.00 -27.72 21.08
C ILE A 366 -3.43 -27.34 20.68
N TYR A 367 -4.08 -28.16 19.87
CA TYR A 367 -5.52 -28.13 19.69
C TYR A 367 -6.19 -29.16 20.60
N PHE A 368 -7.24 -28.77 21.31
CA PHE A 368 -8.03 -29.64 22.18
C PHE A 368 -9.31 -30.11 21.48
N GLY A 369 -9.70 -31.35 21.77
CA GLY A 369 -10.89 -31.98 21.20
C GLY A 369 -10.56 -32.80 19.96
N GLU A 370 -11.52 -33.60 19.51
CA GLU A 370 -11.45 -34.22 18.19
C GLU A 370 -11.60 -33.15 17.11
N LYS A 371 -10.97 -33.40 15.98
CA LYS A 371 -11.05 -32.56 14.79
C LYS A 371 -12.43 -32.74 14.12
N LEU A 372 -13.02 -31.64 13.64
CA LEU A 372 -14.33 -31.60 12.98
C LEU A 372 -14.26 -31.94 11.49
#